data_AF-A0A1C2DSI0-F1
#
_entry.id   AF-A0A1C2DSI0-F1
#
_cell.length_a   1.000
_cell.length_b   1.000
_cell.length_c   1.000
_cell.angle_alpha   90.00
_cell.angle_beta   90.00
_cell.angle_gamma   90.00
#
_symmetry.space_group_name_H-M   'P 1'
#
loop_
_entity.id
_entity.type
_entity.pdbx_description
1 polymer ?
#
loop_
_entity_poly.entity_id
_entity_poly.type
_entity_poly.pdbx_seq_one_letter_code
_entity_poly.pdbx_strand_id
1 'polypeptide(L)'
;MRAMAKLISSDAMFLGGFLFGLMQPEKGQVTFKMNESRPSKRTQDALDELVEAGMVSVEPFNHYGGFVYTPLVSFKRPSTALAKRIGHWPITEPIEAGRAALAKEAQDHG
;
A
#
# COMPACT_ATOMS: atom_id res chain seq x y z
N MET A 1 -17.95 22.45 -2.76
CA MET A 1 -18.61 21.14 -2.56
C MET A 1 -17.95 20.47 -1.35
N ARG A 2 -18.67 20.26 -0.25
CA ARG A 2 -18.16 19.52 0.92
C ARG A 2 -18.27 18.03 0.60
N ALA A 3 -17.13 17.34 0.42
CA ALA A 3 -17.11 15.90 0.30
C ALA A 3 -17.75 15.27 1.55
N MET A 4 -18.80 14.46 1.36
CA MET A 4 -19.19 13.49 2.38
C MET A 4 -17.94 12.64 2.63
N ALA A 5 -17.40 12.69 3.84
CA ALA A 5 -16.40 11.72 4.27
C ALA A 5 -17.09 10.35 4.22
N LYS A 6 -16.91 9.62 3.12
CA LYS A 6 -17.23 8.18 3.07
C LYS A 6 -16.53 7.57 4.27
N LEU A 7 -17.30 6.87 5.11
CA LEU A 7 -16.75 6.18 6.25
C LEU A 7 -15.85 5.06 5.70
N ILE A 8 -14.54 5.24 5.76
CA ILE A 8 -13.59 4.22 5.32
C ILE A 8 -13.54 3.06 6.31
N SER A 9 -13.17 1.88 5.83
CA SER A 9 -13.02 0.67 6.63
C SER A 9 -11.93 0.83 7.70
N SER A 10 -11.99 -0.05 8.70
CA SER A 10 -10.94 -0.12 9.72
C SER A 10 -9.59 -0.53 9.14
N ASP A 11 -9.61 -1.27 8.04
CA ASP A 11 -8.45 -1.72 7.27
C ASP A 11 -7.79 -0.54 6.55
N ALA A 12 -8.56 0.26 5.81
CA ALA A 12 -8.09 1.50 5.17
C ALA A 12 -7.59 2.53 6.20
N MET A 13 -8.31 2.70 7.30
CA MET A 13 -7.90 3.60 8.39
C MET A 13 -6.58 3.16 9.02
N PHE A 14 -6.42 1.85 9.26
CA PHE A 14 -5.17 1.29 9.80
C PHE A 14 -4.03 1.45 8.81
N LEU A 15 -4.22 1.01 7.56
CA LEU A 15 -3.18 1.04 6.54
C LEU A 15 -2.73 2.47 6.24
N GLY A 16 -3.66 3.40 6.08
CA GLY A 16 -3.34 4.80 5.82
C GLY A 16 -2.53 5.43 6.95
N GLY A 17 -2.92 5.16 8.20
CA GLY A 17 -2.14 5.59 9.37
C GLY A 17 -0.77 4.93 9.45
N PHE A 18 -0.66 3.65 9.09
CA PHE A 18 0.56 2.87 9.15
C PHE A 18 1.59 3.33 8.10
N LEU A 19 1.14 3.49 6.84
CA LEU A 19 2.01 3.88 5.72
C LEU A 19 2.29 5.38 5.69
N PHE A 20 1.27 6.22 5.90
CA PHE A 20 1.34 7.66 5.66
C PHE A 20 1.34 8.50 6.95
N GLY A 21 1.20 7.90 8.14
CA GLY A 21 1.05 8.65 9.40
C GLY A 21 2.26 9.48 9.83
N LEU A 22 3.38 9.38 9.12
CA LEU A 22 4.58 10.20 9.29
C LEU A 22 4.87 11.13 8.10
N MET A 23 4.03 11.08 7.08
CA MET A 23 4.21 11.83 5.84
C MET A 23 3.46 13.15 5.89
N GLN A 24 4.06 14.18 5.30
CA GLN A 24 3.32 15.41 5.00
C GLN A 24 2.45 15.16 3.76
N PRO A 25 1.19 15.66 3.75
CA PRO A 25 0.35 15.62 2.56
C PRO A 25 1.08 16.21 1.35
N GLU A 26 0.86 15.61 0.18
CA GLU A 26 1.40 16.01 -1.13
C GLU A 26 2.93 15.97 -1.26
N LYS A 27 3.65 15.53 -0.22
CA LYS A 27 5.13 15.48 -0.21
C LYS A 27 5.69 14.08 0.01
N GLY A 28 5.07 13.29 0.90
CA GLY A 28 5.50 11.92 1.14
C GLY A 28 4.98 10.97 0.08
N GLN A 29 5.73 9.90 -0.22
CA GLN A 29 5.33 8.92 -1.22
C GLN A 29 5.62 7.50 -0.72
N VAL A 30 4.74 6.57 -1.08
CA VAL A 30 4.96 5.13 -0.94
C VAL A 30 4.94 4.52 -2.32
N THR A 31 6.04 3.85 -2.69
CA THR A 31 6.19 3.22 -4.00
C THR A 31 6.13 1.70 -3.88
N PHE A 32 5.23 1.07 -4.62
CA PHE A 32 5.26 -0.36 -4.87
C PHE A 32 5.85 -0.61 -6.25
N LYS A 33 7.08 -1.16 -6.28
CA LYS A 33 7.81 -1.37 -7.53
C LYS A 33 7.26 -2.50 -8.40
N MET A 34 6.59 -3.48 -7.81
CA MET A 34 5.97 -4.63 -8.50
C MET A 34 6.94 -5.54 -9.27
N ASN A 35 8.24 -5.51 -8.94
CA ASN A 35 9.25 -6.34 -9.60
C ASN A 35 9.30 -7.79 -9.06
N GLU A 36 9.23 -7.95 -7.74
CA GLU A 36 9.38 -9.26 -7.05
C GLU A 36 8.18 -9.60 -6.15
N SER A 37 7.55 -8.56 -5.61
CA SER A 37 6.40 -8.64 -4.72
C SER A 37 5.38 -7.58 -5.09
N ARG A 38 4.12 -7.90 -4.85
CA ARG A 38 2.97 -7.01 -5.04
C ARG A 38 2.29 -6.71 -3.71
N PRO A 39 1.53 -5.61 -3.57
CA PRO A 39 0.61 -5.46 -2.45
C PRO A 39 -0.21 -6.74 -2.30
N SER A 40 -0.34 -7.23 -1.07
CA SER A 40 -1.30 -8.30 -0.79
C SER A 40 -2.70 -7.82 -1.16
N LYS A 41 -3.63 -8.74 -1.43
CA LYS A 41 -5.01 -8.34 -1.76
C LYS A 41 -5.61 -7.39 -0.71
N ARG A 42 -5.41 -7.67 0.59
CA ARG A 42 -5.89 -6.83 1.69
C ARG A 42 -5.28 -5.42 1.66
N THR A 43 -4.00 -5.33 1.28
CA THR A 43 -3.32 -4.03 1.13
C THR A 43 -3.84 -3.28 -0.08
N GLN A 44 -4.01 -3.95 -1.23
CA GLN A 44 -4.54 -3.32 -2.43
C GLN A 44 -5.97 -2.82 -2.22
N ASP A 45 -6.86 -3.65 -1.65
CA ASP A 45 -8.25 -3.26 -1.37
C ASP A 45 -8.33 -2.01 -0.46
N ALA A 46 -7.46 -1.94 0.56
CA ALA A 46 -7.39 -0.79 1.46
C ALA A 46 -6.78 0.46 0.80
N LEU A 47 -5.80 0.31 -0.11
CA LEU A 47 -5.27 1.41 -0.90
C LEU A 47 -6.31 1.96 -1.87
N ASP A 48 -7.04 1.08 -2.55
CA ASP A 48 -8.10 1.45 -3.48
C ASP A 48 -9.20 2.24 -2.77
N GLU A 49 -9.61 1.80 -1.57
CA GLU A 49 -10.57 2.53 -0.75
C GLU A 49 -10.08 3.93 -0.36
N LEU A 50 -8.79 4.09 -0.02
CA LEU A 50 -8.20 5.40 0.28
C LEU A 50 -8.15 6.30 -0.95
N VAL A 51 -7.92 5.74 -2.14
CA VAL A 51 -7.94 6.46 -3.43
C VAL A 51 -9.36 6.89 -3.78
N GLU A 52 -10.33 5.98 -3.70
CA GLU A 52 -11.75 6.29 -3.93
C GLU A 52 -12.30 7.34 -2.96
N ALA A 53 -11.79 7.36 -1.72
CA ALA A 53 -12.14 8.37 -0.72
C ALA A 53 -11.43 9.72 -0.95
N GLY A 54 -10.53 9.83 -1.94
CA GLY A 54 -9.77 11.04 -2.23
C GLY A 54 -8.73 11.40 -1.17
N MET A 55 -8.31 10.41 -0.37
CA MET A 55 -7.32 10.60 0.70
C MET A 55 -5.89 10.36 0.23
N VAL A 56 -5.73 9.62 -0.86
CA VAL A 56 -4.46 9.25 -1.48
C VAL A 56 -4.60 9.38 -2.99
N SER A 57 -3.61 9.94 -3.67
CA SER A 57 -3.49 9.83 -5.14
C SER A 57 -2.61 8.64 -5.50
N VAL A 58 -2.86 8.07 -6.67
CA VAL A 58 -2.07 6.96 -7.22
C VAL A 58 -1.62 7.29 -8.65
N GLU A 59 -0.36 7.03 -8.94
CA GLU A 59 0.25 7.25 -10.25
C GLU A 59 1.07 6.04 -10.68
N PRO A 60 1.04 5.63 -11.96
CA PRO A 60 1.96 4.62 -12.48
C PRO A 60 3.42 5.06 -12.30
N PHE A 61 4.26 4.14 -11.81
CA PHE A 61 5.68 4.38 -11.56
C PHE A 61 6.59 3.81 -12.65
N ASN A 62 6.24 2.65 -13.19
CA ASN A 62 7.07 1.92 -14.14
C ASN A 62 6.24 1.05 -15.10
N HIS A 63 6.90 0.45 -16.09
CA HIS A 63 6.27 -0.45 -17.07
C HIS A 63 5.92 -1.85 -16.52
N TYR A 64 6.35 -2.16 -15.29
CA TYR A 64 6.04 -3.42 -14.60
C TYR A 64 4.74 -3.35 -13.78
N GLY A 65 3.95 -2.28 -13.95
CA GLY A 65 2.71 -2.06 -13.21
C GLY A 65 2.92 -1.53 -11.79
N GLY A 66 4.11 -1.00 -11.49
CA GLY A 66 4.40 -0.32 -10.23
C GLY A 66 3.60 0.96 -10.06
N PHE A 67 3.30 1.30 -8.81
CA PHE A 67 2.50 2.49 -8.45
C PHE A 67 3.19 3.31 -7.37
N VAL A 68 3.05 4.64 -7.47
CA VAL A 68 3.36 5.59 -6.41
C VAL A 68 2.05 6.07 -5.79
N TYR A 69 1.98 6.01 -4.47
CA TYR A 69 0.87 6.52 -3.68
C TYR A 69 1.32 7.76 -2.90
N THR A 70 0.58 8.85 -3.01
CA THR A 70 0.86 10.12 -2.32
C THR A 70 -0.33 10.49 -1.42
N PRO A 71 -0.15 10.72 -0.11
CA PRO A 71 -1.25 11.11 0.77
C PRO A 71 -1.68 12.55 0.44
N LEU A 72 -2.98 12.76 0.26
CA LEU A 72 -3.57 14.09 0.03
C LEU A 72 -4.08 14.73 1.32
N VAL A 73 -4.13 13.95 2.41
CA VAL A 73 -4.57 14.37 3.74
C VAL A 73 -3.59 13.90 4.80
N SER A 74 -3.62 14.54 5.98
CA SER A 74 -2.84 14.08 7.12
C SER A 74 -3.45 12.84 7.75
N PHE A 75 -2.70 11.74 7.78
CA PHE A 75 -3.10 10.52 8.46
C PHE A 75 -2.69 10.54 9.92
N LYS A 76 -3.55 10.02 10.79
CA LYS A 76 -3.20 9.78 12.20
C LYS A 76 -2.57 8.40 12.32
N ARG A 77 -1.55 8.27 13.16
CA ARG A 77 -1.00 6.96 13.52
C ARG A 77 -2.10 6.05 14.09
N PRO A 78 -2.13 4.75 13.74
CA PRO A 78 -3.12 3.83 14.27
C PRO A 78 -2.99 3.71 15.78
N SER A 79 -4.12 3.62 16.49
CA SER A 79 -4.10 3.35 17.92
C SER A 79 -3.69 1.90 18.19
N THR A 80 -3.12 1.64 19.38
CA THR A 80 -2.79 0.28 19.81
C THR A 80 -4.00 -0.65 19.81
N ALA A 81 -5.19 -0.13 20.15
CA ALA A 81 -6.44 -0.89 20.12
C ALA A 81 -6.83 -1.30 18.68
N LEU A 82 -6.72 -0.37 17.72
CA LEU A 82 -6.98 -0.68 16.32
C LEU A 82 -5.96 -1.71 15.79
N ALA A 83 -4.67 -1.52 16.07
CA ALA A 83 -3.62 -2.46 15.66
C ALA A 83 -3.86 -3.88 16.20
N LYS A 84 -4.24 -4.01 17.48
CA LYS A 84 -4.59 -5.31 18.08
C LYS A 84 -5.78 -5.98 17.40
N ARG A 85 -6.81 -5.20 17.05
CA ARG A 85 -8.01 -5.73 16.37
C ARG A 85 -7.72 -6.17 14.93
N ILE A 86 -6.86 -5.44 14.24
CA ILE A 86 -6.47 -5.72 12.85
C ILE A 86 -5.61 -6.99 12.75
N GLY A 87 -4.76 -7.22 13.76
CA GLY A 87 -3.90 -8.40 13.83
C GLY A 87 -2.77 -8.36 12.80
N HIS A 88 -2.36 -9.55 12.35
CA HIS A 88 -1.30 -9.68 11.36
C HIS A 88 -1.69 -9.05 10.01
N TRP A 89 -0.81 -8.20 9.49
CA TRP A 89 -1.01 -7.51 8.22
C TRP A 89 0.15 -7.80 7.25
N PRO A 90 0.00 -8.72 6.29
CA PRO A 90 0.99 -8.89 5.23
C PRO A 90 0.87 -7.73 4.24
N ILE A 91 1.87 -6.85 4.20
CA ILE A 91 1.86 -5.68 3.30
C ILE A 91 2.00 -6.11 1.84
N THR A 92 2.91 -7.05 1.57
CA THR A 92 3.19 -7.57 0.22
C THR A 92 3.15 -9.09 0.19
N GLU A 93 2.87 -9.65 -0.98
CA GLU A 93 2.99 -11.06 -1.31
C GLU A 93 3.92 -11.26 -2.52
N PRO A 94 4.64 -12.39 -2.62
CA PRO A 94 5.48 -12.68 -3.78
C PRO A 94 4.65 -12.75 -5.07
N ILE A 95 5.21 -12.25 -6.16
CA ILE A 95 4.67 -12.51 -7.50
C ILE A 95 5.21 -13.89 -7.90
N GLU A 96 4.37 -14.92 -8.01
CA GLU A 96 4.83 -16.32 -8.21
C GLU A 96 5.81 -16.51 -9.40
N ALA A 97 5.78 -15.62 -10.40
CA ALA A 97 6.73 -15.63 -11.51
C ALA A 97 8.20 -15.30 -11.12
N GLY A 98 8.43 -14.60 -10.00
CA GLY A 98 9.78 -14.20 -9.56
C GLY A 98 10.57 -15.30 -8.84
N ARG A 99 9.88 -16.21 -8.13
CA ARG A 99 10.55 -17.33 -7.44
C ARG A 99 11.17 -18.36 -8.39
N ALA A 100 10.53 -18.62 -9.52
CA ALA A 100 11.07 -19.52 -10.54
C ALA A 100 12.24 -18.90 -11.33
N ALA A 101 12.22 -17.58 -11.56
CA ALA A 101 13.30 -16.86 -12.25
C ALA A 101 14.56 -16.72 -11.37
N LEU A 102 14.40 -16.33 -10.09
CA LEU A 102 15.51 -16.23 -9.13
C LEU A 102 16.15 -17.59 -8.82
N ALA A 103 15.36 -18.67 -8.81
CA ALA A 103 15.89 -20.03 -8.66
C ALA A 103 16.73 -20.47 -9.87
N LYS A 104 16.43 -19.96 -11.07
CA LYS A 104 17.16 -20.28 -12.30
C LYS A 104 18.46 -19.47 -12.43
N GLU A 105 18.44 -18.18 -12.09
CA GLU A 105 19.65 -17.34 -12.07
C GLU A 105 20.68 -17.80 -11.02
N ALA A 106 20.23 -18.32 -9.88
CA ALA A 106 21.11 -18.92 -8.88
C ALA A 106 21.72 -20.28 -9.30
N GLN A 107 21.15 -20.95 -10.30
CA GLN A 107 21.67 -22.19 -10.87
C GLN A 107 22.59 -21.94 -12.07
N ASP A 108 22.36 -20.89 -12.86
CA ASP A 108 23.15 -20.58 -14.06
C ASP A 108 24.47 -19.81 -13.75
N HIS A 109 24.64 -19.33 -12.52
CA HIS A 109 25.87 -18.66 -12.04
C HIS A 109 26.58 -19.40 -10.89
N GLY A 110 26.26 -20.68 -10.68
CA GLY A 110 26.90 -21.59 -9.71
C GLY A 110 27.89 -22.55 -10.34
#